data_AF-A0ABD0N7I9-F1
#
_entry.id   AF-A0ABD0N7I9-F1
#
_cell.length_a   1.000
_cell.length_b   1.000
_cell.length_c   1.000
_cell.angle_alpha   90.00
_cell.angle_beta   90.00
_cell.angle_gamma   90.00
#
_symmetry.space_group_name_H-M   'P 1'
#
loop_
_entity.id
_entity.type
_entity.pdbx_description
1 polymer ?
#
loop_
_entity_poly.entity_id
_entity_poly.type
_entity_poly.pdbx_seq_one_letter_code
_entity_poly.pdbx_strand_id
1 'polypeptide(L)' 'KLHRILEELLLTEVEYVRSLGYILTHYFPLLSRPDIPQDLRGQRGRIFGNLEKLYDFHCQHFQQELEACQAEPLR' A
#
# COMPACT_ATOMS: atom_id res chain seq x y z
N LYS A 1 20.89 -7.45 16.36
CA LYS A 1 20.97 -6.74 15.05
C LYS A 1 19.80 -7.13 14.15
N LEU A 2 19.63 -8.42 13.82
CA LEU A 2 18.51 -8.92 13.00
C LEU A 2 17.12 -8.52 13.52
N HIS A 3 16.90 -8.67 14.83
CA HIS A 3 15.62 -8.30 15.46
C HIS A 3 15.23 -6.82 15.23
N ARG A 4 16.18 -5.88 15.38
CA ARG A 4 15.94 -4.45 15.12
C ARG A 4 15.63 -4.16 13.65
N ILE A 5 16.27 -4.91 12.74
CA ILE A 5 16.03 -4.78 11.29
C ILE A 5 14.61 -5.27 10.95
N LEU A 6 14.19 -6.41 11.53
CA LEU A 6 12.83 -6.94 11.33
C LEU A 6 11.76 -6.03 11.94
N GLU A 7 12.02 -5.46 13.11
CA GLU A 7 11.14 -4.48 13.75
C GLU A 7 10.99 -3.21 12.90
N GLU A 8 12.10 -2.64 12.44
CA GLU A 8 12.08 -1.48 11.53
C GLU A 8 11.33 -1.81 10.23
N LEU A 9 11.60 -2.97 9.64
CA LEU A 9 10.93 -3.42 8.41
C LEU A 9 9.41 -3.50 8.61
N LEU A 10 8.94 -4.15 9.69
CA LEU A 10 7.52 -4.25 9.99
C LEU A 10 6.87 -2.88 10.22
N LEU A 11 7.52 -2.00 10.98
CA LEU A 11 7.02 -0.65 11.22
C LEU A 11 6.88 0.15 9.92
N THR A 12 7.89 0.09 9.05
CA THR A 12 7.85 0.78 7.76
C THR A 12 6.82 0.16 6.81
N GLU A 13 6.59 -1.16 6.89
CA GLU A 13 5.56 -1.85 6.11
C GLU A 13 4.15 -1.38 6.51
N VAL A 14 3.88 -1.25 7.81
CA VAL A 14 2.58 -0.72 8.30
C VAL A 14 2.33 0.70 7.79
N GLU A 15 3.35 1.56 7.83
CA GLU A 15 3.22 2.93 7.29
C GLU A 15 3.08 2.95 5.76
N TYR A 16 3.74 2.03 5.06
CA TYR A 16 3.61 1.86 3.62
C TYR A 16 2.17 1.46 3.24
N VAL A 17 1.62 0.42 3.87
CA VAL A 17 0.22 -0.02 3.67
C VAL A 17 -0.76 1.12 3.98
N ARG A 18 -0.56 1.84 5.08
CA ARG A 18 -1.39 3.01 5.43
C ARG A 18 -1.34 4.08 4.34
N SER A 19 -0.15 4.36 3.81
CA SER A 19 0.04 5.36 2.75
C SER A 19 -0.64 4.97 1.45
N LEU A 20 -0.54 3.70 1.05
CA LEU A 20 -1.27 3.15 -0.09
C LEU A 20 -2.78 3.29 0.10
N GLY A 21 -3.30 2.90 1.27
CA GLY A 21 -4.71 3.03 1.63
C GLY A 21 -5.18 4.48 1.57
N TYR A 22 -4.37 5.42 2.07
CA TYR A 22 -4.69 6.85 2.00
C TYR A 22 -4.90 7.31 0.55
N ILE A 23 -4.04 6.88 -0.38
CA ILE A 23 -4.17 7.23 -1.79
C ILE A 23 -5.47 6.67 -2.37
N LEU A 24 -5.77 5.40 -2.09
CA LEU A 24 -7.01 4.76 -2.55
C LEU A 24 -8.27 5.40 -1.96
N THR A 25 -8.23 5.86 -0.72
CA THR A 25 -9.38 6.51 -0.07
C THR A 25 -9.56 7.97 -0.50
N HIS A 26 -8.48 8.74 -0.66
CA HIS A 26 -8.58 10.19 -0.79
C HIS A 26 -8.28 10.72 -2.19
N TYR A 27 -7.32 10.14 -2.91
CA TYR A 27 -6.93 10.62 -4.24
C TYR A 27 -7.60 9.84 -5.37
N PHE A 28 -7.77 8.54 -5.20
CA PHE A 28 -8.37 7.68 -6.21
C PHE A 28 -9.80 8.11 -6.61
N PRO A 29 -10.69 8.48 -5.67
CA PRO A 29 -12.04 8.94 -6.03
C PRO A 29 -12.04 10.29 -6.76
N LEU A 30 -11.01 11.12 -6.60
CA LEU A 30 -10.93 12.43 -7.26
C LEU A 30 -10.90 12.30 -8.78
N LEU A 31 -10.31 11.22 -9.32
CA LEU A 31 -10.26 10.96 -10.76
C LEU A 31 -11.59 10.52 -11.38
N SER A 32 -12.59 10.20 -10.55
CA SER A 32 -13.94 9.84 -10.99
C SER A 32 -14.93 11.01 -10.88
N ARG A 33 -14.50 12.17 -10.39
CA ARG A 33 -15.38 13.33 -10.21
C ARG A 33 -15.75 13.97 -11.56
N PRO A 34 -16.96 14.54 -11.69
CA PRO A 34 -17.42 15.17 -12.93
C PRO A 34 -16.65 16.45 -13.28
N ASP A 35 -16.09 17.15 -12.28
CA ASP A 35 -15.40 18.44 -12.41
C ASP A 35 -13.88 18.30 -12.68
N ILE A 36 -13.37 17.10 -12.90
CA ILE A 36 -11.94 16.91 -13.15
C ILE A 36 -11.52 17.46 -14.53
N PRO A 37 -10.32 18.07 -14.64
CA PRO A 37 -9.75 18.50 -15.92
C PRO A 37 -9.81 17.42 -17.00
N GLN A 38 -10.08 17.82 -18.23
CA GLN A 38 -10.26 16.91 -19.37
C GLN A 38 -9.06 15.99 -19.57
N ASP A 39 -7.84 16.51 -19.40
CA ASP A 39 -6.59 15.75 -19.57
C ASP A 39 -6.43 14.60 -18.57
N LEU A 40 -7.14 14.65 -17.44
CA LEU A 40 -7.09 13.63 -16.38
C LEU A 40 -8.23 12.62 -16.46
N ARG A 41 -9.26 12.88 -17.28
CA ARG A 41 -10.39 11.95 -17.44
C ARG A 41 -9.92 10.62 -18.02
N GLY A 42 -10.30 9.52 -17.39
CA GLY A 42 -9.89 8.17 -17.81
C GLY A 42 -8.42 7.83 -17.55
N GLN A 43 -7.59 8.76 -17.04
CA GLN A 43 -6.17 8.52 -16.78
C GLN A 43 -5.90 7.72 -15.50
N ARG A 44 -6.94 7.23 -14.81
CA ARG A 44 -6.82 6.51 -13.53
C ARG A 44 -5.81 5.37 -13.57
N GLY A 45 -5.87 4.53 -14.61
CA GLY A 45 -4.93 3.42 -14.77
C GLY A 45 -3.51 3.87 -15.08
N ARG A 46 -3.30 5.03 -15.70
CA ARG A 46 -1.96 5.57 -15.99
C ARG A 46 -1.33 6.24 -14.78
N ILE A 47 -2.13 6.92 -13.97
CA ILE A 47 -1.68 7.65 -12.77
C ILE A 47 -1.41 6.68 -11.62
N PHE A 48 -2.33 5.75 -11.36
CA PHE A 48 -2.24 4.83 -10.21
C PHE A 48 -1.74 3.44 -10.59
N GLY A 49 -1.70 3.06 -11.87
CA GLY A 49 -1.19 1.74 -12.26
C GLY A 49 -1.92 0.60 -11.55
N ASN A 50 -1.13 -0.29 -10.94
CA ASN A 50 -1.60 -1.45 -10.17
C ASN A 50 -1.68 -1.21 -8.66
N LEU A 51 -1.77 0.05 -8.20
CA LEU A 51 -1.73 0.42 -6.77
C LEU A 51 -2.73 -0.36 -5.90
N GLU A 52 -3.95 -0.57 -6.38
CA GLU A 52 -5.00 -1.34 -5.67
C GLU A 52 -4.54 -2.78 -5.42
N LYS A 53 -3.97 -3.44 -6.44
CA LYS A 53 -3.44 -4.80 -6.30
C LYS A 53 -2.24 -4.86 -5.34
N LEU A 54 -1.40 -3.83 -5.33
CA LEU A 54 -0.28 -3.73 -4.39
C LEU A 54 -0.82 -3.56 -2.96
N TYR A 55 -1.74 -2.64 -2.73
CA TYR A 55 -2.37 -2.46 -1.42
C TYR A 55 -2.99 -3.74 -0.90
N ASP A 56 -3.77 -4.43 -1.74
CA ASP A 56 -4.42 -5.69 -1.37
C ASP A 56 -3.40 -6.76 -0.98
N PHE A 57 -2.36 -6.96 -1.80
CA PHE A 57 -1.29 -7.92 -1.50
C PHE A 57 -0.57 -7.57 -0.19
N HIS A 58 -0.20 -6.32 0.00
CA HIS A 58 0.58 -5.90 1.16
C HIS A 58 -0.24 -5.99 2.46
N CYS A 59 -1.48 -5.51 2.46
CA CYS A 59 -2.36 -5.53 3.62
C CYS A 59 -2.86 -6.94 3.99
N GLN A 60 -3.14 -7.80 2.99
CA GLN A 60 -3.81 -9.08 3.23
C GLN A 60 -2.85 -10.28 3.30
N HIS A 61 -1.65 -10.15 2.76
CA HIS A 61 -0.69 -11.27 2.71
C HIS A 61 0.66 -10.88 3.27
N PHE A 62 1.35 -9.91 2.67
CA PHE A 62 2.76 -9.65 2.99
C PHE A 62 2.97 -9.21 4.43
N GLN A 63 2.14 -8.29 4.94
CA GLN A 63 2.25 -7.81 6.31
C GLN A 63 2.05 -8.94 7.33
N GLN A 64 1.11 -9.86 7.09
CA GLN A 64 0.85 -10.99 7.99
C GLN A 64 2.04 -11.97 8.03
N GLU A 65 2.65 -12.25 6.89
CA GLU A 65 3.86 -13.08 6.81
C GLU A 65 5.04 -12.40 7.54
N LEU A 66 5.15 -11.08 7.43
CA LEU A 66 6.17 -10.28 8.12
C LEU A 66 6.00 -10.29 9.65
N GLU A 67 4.76 -10.17 10.14
CA GLU A 67 4.43 -10.30 11.56
C GLU A 67 4.77 -11.71 12.06
N ALA A 68 4.49 -12.75 11.27
CA ALA A 68 4.87 -14.12 11.61
C ALA A 68 6.40 -14.32 11.68
N CYS A 69 7.17 -13.72 10.76
CA CYS A 69 8.63 -13.74 10.80
C CYS A 69 9.21 -13.00 12.02
N GLN A 70 8.52 -11.98 12.55
CA GLN A 70 8.97 -11.32 13.78
C GLN A 70 8.86 -12.26 14.99
N ALA A 71 7.79 -13.06 15.05
CA ALA A 71 7.57 -14.04 16.10
C ALA A 71 8.55 -15.23 15.99
N GLU A 72 8.83 -15.69 14.78
CA GLU A 72 9.73 -16.81 14.51
C GLU A 72 10.64 -16.55 13.29
N PRO A 73 11.80 -15.89 13.47
CA PRO A 73 12.66 -15.43 12.36
C PRO A 73 13.34 -16.51 11.52
N LEU A 74 13.22 -17.78 11.90
CA LEU A 74 13.94 -18.92 11.33
C LEU A 74 13.01 -20.11 11.00
N ARG A 75 11.73 -19.86 10.73
CA ARG A 75 10.86 -20.91 10.15
C ARG A 75 11.45 -21.49 8.87
#